data_AF-A0A8T7MAV5-F1
#
_entry.id   AF-A0A8T7MAV5-F1
#
_cell.length_a   1.000
_cell.length_b   1.000
_cell.length_c   1.000
_cell.angle_alpha   90.00
_cell.angle_beta   90.00
_cell.angle_gamma   90.00
#
_symmetry.space_group_name_H-M   'P 1'
#
loop_
_entity.id
_entity.type
_entity.pdbx_description
1 polymer ?
#
loop_
_entity_poly.entity_id
_entity_poly.type
_entity_poly.pdbx_seq_one_letter_code
_entity_poly.pdbx_strand_id
1 'polypeptide(L)'
;MPEKLPPPPLFRVFVSSPGDVPEERQAVLEVLEWLLNRPVFREKLSFRPVAWDKPGAGVPMDARMTPQEAIDAGLPKPSECDIVVVILWSRMGTPFSYKGVDYLSGTHYELLNALNNPQTYPLIYRRTEKKLFDSDDDEGIAQDKKVKSFFKSDLFYDSATGQIRRGVNKYKSPADFKKQFETDLESTVLKLLERQAAQPLSILSPNLAPETQIIATKKWEGSPFPGLRSFKRTDAPIFFGREAETDALVRKVVESRFVAVVGASGSGKSSLVGAGLLPRLETNAIPGSKDWRVVQFTPGKEPFDALFDGINKSFAPLPKDKQAFVEEITRNPATLGKLLNTALESA
;
A
#
# COMPACT_ATOMS: atom_id res chain seq x y z
N MET A 1 31.72 -4.40 14.35
CA MET A 1 30.28 -4.65 14.15
C MET A 1 29.75 -3.49 13.33
N PRO A 2 29.15 -3.70 12.15
CA PRO A 2 28.59 -2.58 11.40
C PRO A 2 27.31 -2.11 12.10
N GLU A 3 27.30 -0.83 12.41
CA GLU A 3 26.20 -0.08 13.00
C GLU A 3 24.97 -0.23 12.08
N LYS A 4 23.88 -0.83 12.58
CA LYS A 4 22.64 -0.98 11.81
C LYS A 4 22.06 0.42 11.58
N LEU A 5 22.05 0.89 10.33
CA LEU A 5 21.37 2.14 9.98
C LEU A 5 19.88 2.06 10.38
N PRO A 6 19.30 3.16 10.93
CA PRO A 6 17.88 3.22 11.23
C PRO A 6 17.04 3.06 9.95
N PRO A 7 15.81 2.50 10.05
CA PRO A 7 14.94 2.34 8.89
C PRO A 7 14.63 3.69 8.24
N PRO A 8 14.43 3.73 6.92
CA PRO A 8 14.06 4.96 6.23
C PRO A 8 12.72 5.46 6.78
N PRO A 9 12.57 6.77 7.02
CA PRO A 9 11.33 7.35 7.49
C PRO A 9 10.16 7.05 6.56
N LEU A 10 9.06 6.58 7.17
CA LEU A 10 7.81 6.27 6.51
C LEU A 10 6.86 7.47 6.64
N PHE A 11 6.43 8.04 5.52
CA PHE A 11 5.43 9.10 5.49
C PHE A 11 4.08 8.57 5.00
N ARG A 12 3.05 8.78 5.81
CA ARG A 12 1.65 8.49 5.49
C ARG A 12 1.02 9.66 4.76
N VAL A 13 0.46 9.39 3.58
CA VAL A 13 -0.15 10.43 2.72
C VAL A 13 -1.63 10.14 2.55
N PHE A 14 -2.50 11.03 3.04
CA PHE A 14 -3.95 10.95 2.88
C PHE A 14 -4.40 11.79 1.69
N VAL A 15 -5.31 11.28 0.84
CA VAL A 15 -5.85 12.04 -0.31
C VAL A 15 -7.35 12.25 -0.15
N SER A 16 -7.74 13.51 0.02
CA SER A 16 -9.12 13.95 0.19
C SER A 16 -9.58 14.73 -1.03
N SER A 17 -10.59 14.23 -1.73
CA SER A 17 -11.20 14.96 -2.85
C SER A 17 -12.62 14.48 -3.14
N PRO A 18 -13.50 15.33 -3.67
CA PRO A 18 -14.74 14.91 -4.30
C PRO A 18 -14.48 14.17 -5.62
N GLY A 19 -15.52 13.55 -6.17
CA GLY A 19 -15.44 12.74 -7.39
C GLY A 19 -15.28 13.51 -8.71
N ASP A 20 -15.24 14.84 -8.70
CA ASP A 20 -15.11 15.68 -9.91
C ASP A 20 -13.66 16.03 -10.28
N VAL A 21 -12.67 15.44 -9.62
CA VAL A 21 -11.22 15.62 -9.87
C VAL A 21 -10.46 14.28 -9.97
N PRO A 22 -10.92 13.31 -10.77
CA PRO A 22 -10.30 11.98 -10.84
C PRO A 22 -8.88 12.02 -11.42
N GLU A 23 -8.60 12.93 -12.37
CA GLU A 23 -7.27 13.06 -12.97
C GLU A 23 -6.23 13.56 -11.96
N GLU A 24 -6.61 14.48 -11.08
CA GLU A 24 -5.73 14.97 -10.03
C GLU A 24 -5.47 13.91 -8.96
N ARG A 25 -6.49 13.10 -8.61
CA ARG A 25 -6.29 11.93 -7.73
C ARG A 25 -5.26 10.97 -8.32
N GLN A 26 -5.40 10.63 -9.61
CA GLN A 26 -4.46 9.77 -10.30
C GLN A 26 -3.05 10.38 -10.35
N ALA A 27 -2.95 11.69 -10.63
CA ALA A 27 -1.68 12.40 -10.62
C ALA A 27 -0.96 12.35 -9.26
N VAL A 28 -1.69 12.39 -8.14
CA VAL A 28 -1.08 12.21 -6.81
C VAL A 28 -0.40 10.84 -6.70
N LEU A 29 -1.07 9.76 -7.12
CA LEU A 29 -0.52 8.41 -7.05
C LEU A 29 0.73 8.27 -7.92
N GLU A 30 0.69 8.78 -9.15
CA GLU A 30 1.84 8.77 -10.07
C GLU A 30 3.04 9.54 -9.50
N VAL A 31 2.79 10.69 -8.86
CA VAL A 31 3.87 11.51 -8.30
C VAL A 31 4.47 10.87 -7.05
N LEU A 32 3.66 10.23 -6.21
CA LEU A 32 4.16 9.47 -5.05
C LEU A 32 5.07 8.32 -5.50
N GLU A 33 4.66 7.57 -6.54
CA GLU A 33 5.49 6.52 -7.13
C GLU A 33 6.75 7.07 -7.80
N TRP A 34 6.65 8.20 -8.51
CA TRP A 34 7.79 8.86 -9.13
C TRP A 34 8.82 9.33 -8.10
N LEU A 35 8.37 9.92 -6.98
CA LEU A 35 9.26 10.44 -5.95
C LEU A 35 10.08 9.34 -5.28
N LEU A 36 9.50 8.16 -5.06
CA LEU A 36 10.21 6.97 -4.55
C LEU A 36 11.34 6.51 -5.48
N ASN A 37 11.21 6.78 -6.78
CA ASN A 37 12.18 6.40 -7.79
C ASN A 37 13.30 7.42 -7.99
N ARG A 38 13.26 8.59 -7.33
CA ARG A 38 14.31 9.61 -7.47
C ARG A 38 15.58 9.22 -6.74
N PRO A 39 16.77 9.36 -7.36
CA PRO A 39 18.06 8.99 -6.74
C PRO A 39 18.34 9.63 -5.38
N VAL A 40 17.84 10.85 -5.13
CA VAL A 40 18.04 11.60 -3.88
C VAL A 40 17.25 10.98 -2.71
N PHE A 41 16.14 10.31 -3.01
CA PHE A 41 15.17 9.78 -2.03
C PHE A 41 15.11 8.25 -2.01
N ARG A 42 15.68 7.59 -3.03
CA ARG A 42 15.83 6.14 -3.14
C ARG A 42 16.57 5.61 -1.91
N GLU A 43 15.97 4.62 -1.24
CA GLU A 43 16.50 3.98 -0.01
C GLU A 43 16.53 4.85 1.26
N LYS A 44 16.19 6.16 1.16
CA LYS A 44 16.17 7.09 2.31
C LYS A 44 14.77 7.40 2.82
N LEU A 45 13.73 7.04 2.07
CA LEU A 45 12.33 7.38 2.35
C LEU A 45 11.39 6.25 1.94
N SER A 46 10.25 6.16 2.60
CA SER A 46 9.13 5.33 2.17
C SER A 46 7.83 6.12 2.29
N PHE A 47 6.91 5.96 1.33
CA PHE A 47 5.56 6.50 1.43
C PHE A 47 4.57 5.36 1.62
N ARG A 48 3.60 5.56 2.52
CA ARG A 48 2.40 4.73 2.61
C ARG A 48 1.20 5.61 2.26
N PRO A 49 0.63 5.52 1.04
CA PRO A 49 -0.64 6.17 0.78
C PRO A 49 -1.70 5.56 1.71
N VAL A 50 -2.40 6.43 2.42
CA VAL A 50 -3.51 6.09 3.30
C VAL A 50 -4.79 6.46 2.57
N ALA A 51 -5.47 5.43 2.02
CA ALA A 51 -6.80 5.44 1.38
C ALA A 51 -6.95 6.31 0.11
N TRP A 52 -7.45 5.89 -1.05
CA TRP A 52 -7.74 4.61 -1.72
C TRP A 52 -7.73 4.93 -3.22
N ASP A 53 -7.02 4.14 -4.04
CA ASP A 53 -7.50 3.60 -5.33
C ASP A 53 -6.52 2.50 -5.78
N LYS A 54 -6.94 1.24 -5.71
CA LYS A 54 -6.28 0.09 -6.35
C LYS A 54 -7.38 -0.74 -6.99
N PRO A 55 -7.32 -1.08 -8.29
CA PRO A 55 -8.31 -1.95 -8.91
C PRO A 55 -8.26 -3.32 -8.23
N GLY A 56 -9.36 -3.75 -7.60
CA GLY A 56 -9.47 -5.08 -6.95
C GLY A 56 -9.82 -5.06 -5.45
N ALA A 57 -9.98 -3.90 -4.83
CA ALA A 57 -10.77 -3.78 -3.61
C ALA A 57 -12.25 -3.72 -4.02
N GLY A 58 -13.05 -4.65 -3.50
CA GLY A 58 -14.48 -4.71 -3.79
C GLY A 58 -15.15 -3.39 -3.45
N VAL A 59 -16.02 -2.96 -4.36
CA VAL A 59 -16.89 -1.77 -4.32
C VAL A 59 -16.13 -0.44 -4.41
N PRO A 60 -16.45 0.44 -5.38
CA PRO A 60 -15.88 1.79 -5.42
C PRO A 60 -16.15 2.48 -4.09
N MET A 61 -15.10 2.96 -3.43
CA MET A 61 -15.29 3.89 -2.33
C MET A 61 -15.52 5.26 -2.95
N ASP A 62 -16.79 5.55 -3.15
CA ASP A 62 -17.27 6.88 -3.47
C ASP A 62 -16.82 7.86 -2.37
N ALA A 63 -16.67 9.15 -2.70
CA ALA A 63 -16.32 10.24 -1.77
C ALA A 63 -17.41 10.51 -0.68
N ARG A 64 -18.20 9.48 -0.37
CA ARG A 64 -19.35 9.41 0.54
C ARG A 64 -19.09 8.61 1.80
N MET A 65 -17.93 7.96 1.97
CA MET A 65 -17.67 7.16 3.16
C MET A 65 -17.58 8.04 4.41
N THR A 66 -18.34 7.70 5.44
CA THR A 66 -18.44 8.46 6.68
C THR A 66 -17.22 8.23 7.58
N PRO A 67 -16.90 9.16 8.50
CA PRO A 67 -15.80 8.97 9.45
C PRO A 67 -15.91 7.72 10.31
N GLN A 68 -17.12 7.22 10.55
CA GLN A 68 -17.37 6.01 11.34
C GLN A 68 -17.00 4.75 10.54
N GLU A 69 -17.40 4.68 9.27
CA GLU A 69 -17.04 3.58 8.36
C GLU A 69 -15.52 3.50 8.14
N ALA A 70 -14.81 4.64 8.13
CA ALA A 70 -13.35 4.65 8.02
C ALA A 70 -12.66 4.06 9.25
N ILE A 71 -13.19 4.35 10.45
CA ILE A 71 -12.71 3.79 11.71
C ILE A 71 -13.02 2.29 11.78
N ASP A 72 -14.23 1.89 11.39
CA ASP A 72 -14.66 0.49 11.38
C ASP A 72 -13.84 -0.34 10.38
N ALA A 73 -13.40 0.27 9.28
CA ALA A 73 -12.47 -0.32 8.31
C ALA A 73 -10.99 -0.30 8.75
N GLY A 74 -10.68 0.22 9.95
CA GLY A 74 -9.31 0.28 10.47
C GLY A 74 -8.37 1.22 9.71
N LEU A 75 -8.92 2.21 9.00
CA LEU A 75 -8.12 3.17 8.25
C LEU A 75 -7.57 4.28 9.18
N PRO A 76 -6.30 4.69 9.03
CA PRO A 76 -5.74 5.81 9.77
C PRO A 76 -6.54 7.10 9.52
N LYS A 77 -6.69 7.91 10.56
CA LYS A 77 -7.34 9.23 10.45
C LYS A 77 -6.44 10.23 9.72
N PRO A 78 -6.98 11.29 9.11
CA PRO A 78 -6.17 12.34 8.48
C PRO A 78 -5.15 12.98 9.42
N SER A 79 -5.51 13.23 10.69
CA SER A 79 -4.58 13.70 11.74
C SER A 79 -3.47 12.72 12.10
N GLU A 80 -3.62 11.45 11.76
CA GLU A 80 -2.58 10.44 11.95
C GLU A 80 -1.66 10.36 10.73
N CYS A 81 -1.92 11.08 9.65
CA CYS A 81 -1.05 11.10 8.47
C CYS A 81 -0.01 12.22 8.57
N ASP A 82 1.13 12.03 7.91
CA ASP A 82 2.21 13.01 7.85
C ASP A 82 1.87 14.12 6.84
N ILE A 83 1.24 13.74 5.73
CA ILE A 83 0.80 14.65 4.66
C ILE A 83 -0.68 14.38 4.37
N VAL A 84 -1.46 15.45 4.21
CA VAL A 84 -2.87 15.37 3.79
C VAL A 84 -3.06 16.26 2.57
N VAL A 85 -3.38 15.64 1.44
CA VAL A 85 -3.62 16.32 0.17
C VAL A 85 -5.13 16.54 0.02
N VAL A 86 -5.55 17.79 -0.09
CA VAL A 86 -6.97 18.16 -0.28
C VAL A 86 -7.13 18.80 -1.65
N ILE A 87 -8.02 18.28 -2.49
CA ILE A 87 -8.21 18.74 -3.86
C ILE A 87 -9.69 19.08 -4.05
N LEU A 88 -10.00 20.33 -4.42
CA LEU A 88 -11.36 20.79 -4.69
C LEU A 88 -11.44 21.54 -6.02
N TRP A 89 -12.52 21.30 -6.76
CA TRP A 89 -12.85 22.06 -7.96
C TRP A 89 -14.25 22.69 -7.87
N SER A 90 -15.26 22.00 -8.39
CA SER A 90 -16.62 22.51 -8.51
C SER A 90 -17.59 21.86 -7.53
N ARG A 91 -17.25 20.67 -7.01
CA ARG A 91 -18.08 19.93 -6.07
C ARG A 91 -17.54 20.09 -4.66
N MET A 92 -18.41 20.41 -3.70
CA MET A 92 -18.04 20.38 -2.28
C MET A 92 -18.22 18.96 -1.73
N GLY A 93 -19.29 18.29 -2.13
CA GLY A 93 -19.69 16.96 -1.66
C GLY A 93 -21.04 16.98 -0.95
N THR A 94 -21.36 15.88 -0.29
CA THR A 94 -22.63 15.72 0.45
C THR A 94 -22.42 16.12 1.91
N PRO A 95 -23.18 17.08 2.44
CA PRO A 95 -23.08 17.49 3.83
C PRO A 95 -23.52 16.35 4.76
N PHE A 96 -22.92 16.27 5.93
CA PHE A 96 -23.27 15.29 6.96
C PHE A 96 -22.93 15.83 8.35
N SER A 97 -23.53 15.26 9.38
CA SER A 97 -23.25 15.61 10.77
C SER A 97 -22.52 14.46 11.46
N TYR A 98 -21.51 14.78 12.27
CA TYR A 98 -20.77 13.78 13.04
C TYR A 98 -20.40 14.35 14.41
N LYS A 99 -20.72 13.58 15.47
CA LYS A 99 -20.53 13.99 16.87
C LYS A 99 -21.09 15.39 17.20
N GLY A 100 -22.25 15.73 16.62
CA GLY A 100 -22.93 17.01 16.85
C GLY A 100 -22.32 18.21 16.10
N VAL A 101 -21.38 17.97 15.19
CA VAL A 101 -20.79 19.02 14.32
C VAL A 101 -21.24 18.77 12.88
N ASP A 102 -21.70 19.84 12.22
CA ASP A 102 -22.09 19.80 10.81
C ASP A 102 -20.89 20.05 9.90
N TYR A 103 -20.72 19.18 8.92
CA TYR A 103 -19.66 19.27 7.92
C TYR A 103 -20.26 19.49 6.53
N LEU A 104 -19.64 20.39 5.77
CA LEU A 104 -20.01 20.66 4.38
C LEU A 104 -19.86 19.43 3.48
N SER A 105 -18.91 18.55 3.79
CA SER A 105 -18.66 17.27 3.12
C SER A 105 -17.62 16.42 3.85
N GLY A 106 -17.42 15.17 3.41
CA GLY A 106 -16.31 14.31 3.86
C GLY A 106 -14.95 15.01 3.75
N THR A 107 -14.69 15.65 2.60
CA THR A 107 -13.46 16.43 2.39
C THR A 107 -13.29 17.59 3.37
N HIS A 108 -14.39 18.25 3.76
CA HIS A 108 -14.34 19.28 4.79
C HIS A 108 -13.94 18.70 6.16
N TYR A 109 -14.56 17.59 6.55
CA TYR A 109 -14.20 16.89 7.79
C TYR A 109 -12.73 16.45 7.79
N GLU A 110 -12.25 15.86 6.70
CA GLU A 110 -10.89 15.32 6.61
C GLU A 110 -9.83 16.42 6.74
N LEU A 111 -10.06 17.58 6.11
CA LEU A 111 -9.20 18.75 6.29
C LEU A 111 -9.20 19.23 7.74
N LEU A 112 -10.38 19.43 8.35
CA LEU A 112 -10.46 19.90 9.73
C LEU A 112 -9.82 18.89 10.70
N ASN A 113 -9.99 17.60 10.44
CA ASN A 113 -9.36 16.54 11.22
C ASN A 113 -7.83 16.64 11.11
N ALA A 114 -7.29 16.77 9.90
CA ALA A 114 -5.85 16.95 9.68
C ALA A 114 -5.28 18.14 10.46
N LEU A 115 -6.01 19.27 10.47
CA LEU A 115 -5.60 20.50 11.15
C LEU A 115 -5.58 20.40 12.68
N ASN A 116 -6.21 19.37 13.27
CA ASN A 116 -6.12 19.12 14.72
C ASN A 116 -4.73 18.64 15.15
N ASN A 117 -3.89 18.18 14.20
CA ASN A 117 -2.51 17.81 14.49
C ASN A 117 -1.53 18.79 13.79
N PRO A 118 -0.81 19.64 14.53
CA PRO A 118 0.17 20.56 13.95
C PRO A 118 1.40 19.85 13.37
N GLN A 119 1.53 18.54 13.55
CA GLN A 119 2.57 17.72 12.93
C GLN A 119 2.20 17.32 11.49
N THR A 120 0.92 17.29 11.15
CA THR A 120 0.42 16.96 9.82
C THR A 120 0.59 18.14 8.87
N TYR A 121 1.11 17.90 7.67
CA TYR A 121 1.26 18.90 6.62
C TYR A 121 0.08 18.86 5.64
N PRO A 122 -0.84 19.85 5.68
CA PRO A 122 -1.92 19.95 4.71
C PRO A 122 -1.44 20.60 3.40
N LEU A 123 -1.61 19.93 2.28
CA LEU A 123 -1.43 20.47 0.94
C LEU A 123 -2.81 20.68 0.30
N ILE A 124 -3.24 21.94 0.21
CA ILE A 124 -4.61 22.29 -0.19
C ILE A 124 -4.59 22.87 -1.61
N TYR A 125 -5.30 22.22 -2.52
CA TYR A 125 -5.36 22.56 -3.93
C TYR A 125 -6.77 22.95 -4.38
N ARG A 126 -6.83 23.95 -5.25
CA ARG A 126 -8.06 24.44 -5.85
C ARG A 126 -7.91 24.60 -7.36
N ARG A 127 -8.72 23.86 -8.13
CA ARG A 127 -8.85 24.11 -9.56
C ARG A 127 -9.67 25.39 -9.79
N THR A 128 -9.15 26.26 -10.65
CA THR A 128 -9.74 27.59 -10.93
C THR A 128 -10.36 27.71 -12.31
N GLU A 129 -10.18 26.69 -13.15
CA GLU A 129 -10.87 26.58 -14.42
C GLU A 129 -12.39 26.61 -14.20
N LYS A 130 -13.10 27.36 -15.05
CA LYS A 130 -14.56 27.43 -14.94
C LYS A 130 -15.14 26.12 -15.42
N LYS A 131 -15.92 25.47 -14.57
CA LYS A 131 -16.77 24.37 -14.99
C LYS A 131 -17.95 24.92 -15.78
N LEU A 132 -18.23 24.31 -16.93
CA LEU A 132 -19.45 24.56 -17.67
C LEU A 132 -20.54 23.66 -17.09
N PHE A 133 -21.68 24.25 -16.81
CA PHE A 133 -22.86 23.56 -16.31
C PHE A 133 -23.94 23.65 -17.37
N ASP A 134 -24.75 22.61 -17.48
CA ASP A 134 -25.97 22.67 -18.26
C ASP A 134 -26.95 23.66 -17.61
N SER A 135 -27.84 24.24 -18.41
CA SER A 135 -28.73 25.33 -17.94
C SER A 135 -29.67 24.93 -16.81
N ASP A 136 -29.90 23.62 -16.64
CA ASP A 136 -30.76 22.99 -15.64
C ASP A 136 -29.98 22.30 -14.50
N ASP A 137 -28.64 22.37 -14.47
CA ASP A 137 -27.81 21.81 -13.39
C ASP A 137 -27.71 22.74 -12.16
N ASP A 138 -28.87 22.98 -11.54
CA ASP A 138 -28.98 23.80 -10.32
C ASP A 138 -28.14 23.23 -9.16
N GLU A 139 -28.01 21.91 -9.07
CA GLU A 139 -27.22 21.24 -8.03
C GLU A 139 -25.72 21.49 -8.21
N GLY A 140 -25.20 21.31 -9.43
CA GLY A 140 -23.81 21.61 -9.76
C GLY A 140 -23.45 23.08 -9.51
N ILE A 141 -24.33 24.00 -9.90
CA ILE A 141 -24.18 25.44 -9.63
C ILE A 141 -24.17 25.71 -8.11
N ALA A 142 -25.05 25.06 -7.34
CA ALA A 142 -25.08 25.20 -5.89
C ALA A 142 -23.80 24.66 -5.23
N GLN A 143 -23.30 23.52 -5.69
CA GLN A 143 -22.05 22.92 -5.22
C GLN A 143 -20.84 23.83 -5.50
N ASP A 144 -20.74 24.43 -6.69
CA ASP A 144 -19.66 25.35 -7.04
C ASP A 144 -19.68 26.62 -6.19
N LYS A 145 -20.88 27.15 -5.91
CA LYS A 145 -21.06 28.25 -4.94
C LYS A 145 -20.56 27.86 -3.54
N LYS A 146 -20.84 26.63 -3.08
CA LYS A 146 -20.34 26.13 -1.78
C LYS A 146 -18.81 26.08 -1.74
N VAL A 147 -18.15 25.54 -2.77
CA VAL A 147 -16.67 25.51 -2.84
C VAL A 147 -16.10 26.93 -2.83
N LYS A 148 -16.69 27.85 -3.61
CA LYS A 148 -16.28 29.27 -3.63
C LYS A 148 -16.43 29.93 -2.27
N SER A 149 -17.51 29.65 -1.54
CA SER A 149 -17.74 30.17 -0.19
C SER A 149 -16.77 29.57 0.83
N PHE A 150 -16.51 28.26 0.74
CA PHE A 150 -15.58 27.55 1.61
C PHE A 150 -14.18 28.17 1.59
N PHE A 151 -13.64 28.47 0.41
CA PHE A 151 -12.34 29.15 0.28
C PHE A 151 -12.35 30.64 0.64
N LYS A 152 -13.50 31.23 0.96
CA LYS A 152 -13.61 32.60 1.52
C LYS A 152 -13.85 32.60 3.03
N SER A 153 -13.95 31.42 3.65
CA SER A 153 -14.25 31.28 5.07
C SER A 153 -13.08 31.70 5.97
N ASP A 154 -13.39 31.85 7.27
CA ASP A 154 -12.42 32.22 8.31
C ASP A 154 -11.31 31.16 8.53
N LEU A 155 -11.45 30.00 7.89
CA LEU A 155 -10.42 28.96 7.85
C LEU A 155 -9.18 29.40 7.04
N PHE A 156 -9.38 30.21 5.99
CA PHE A 156 -8.33 30.61 5.06
C PHE A 156 -7.94 32.08 5.16
N TYR A 157 -8.89 32.95 5.54
CA TYR A 157 -8.68 34.38 5.65
C TYR A 157 -9.23 34.85 6.98
N ASP A 158 -8.54 35.74 7.66
CA ASP A 158 -9.09 36.39 8.83
C ASP A 158 -10.23 37.34 8.43
N SER A 159 -11.44 37.12 8.94
CA SER A 159 -12.61 37.90 8.52
C SER A 159 -12.55 39.39 8.90
N ALA A 160 -11.74 39.76 9.89
CA ALA A 160 -11.63 41.14 10.37
C ALA A 160 -10.52 41.92 9.64
N THR A 161 -9.43 41.26 9.26
CA THR A 161 -8.23 41.89 8.70
C THR A 161 -7.95 41.52 7.25
N GLY A 162 -8.59 40.47 6.72
CA GLY A 162 -8.34 39.93 5.39
C GLY A 162 -7.00 39.19 5.25
N GLN A 163 -6.25 39.02 6.34
CA GLN A 163 -4.96 38.34 6.33
C GLN A 163 -5.11 36.86 5.99
N ILE A 164 -4.20 36.32 5.18
CA ILE A 164 -4.19 34.89 4.84
C ILE A 164 -3.79 34.09 6.08
N ARG A 165 -4.68 33.22 6.56
CA ARG A 165 -4.44 32.26 7.63
C ARG A 165 -3.86 30.95 7.11
N ARG A 166 -4.25 30.52 5.90
CA ARG A 166 -3.80 29.26 5.28
C ARG A 166 -3.60 29.40 3.79
N GLY A 167 -2.47 28.87 3.30
CA GLY A 167 -2.14 28.84 1.88
C GLY A 167 -3.05 27.90 1.09
N VAL A 168 -3.39 28.29 -0.13
CA VAL A 168 -4.15 27.47 -1.09
C VAL A 168 -3.43 27.52 -2.44
N ASN A 169 -3.05 26.35 -2.93
CA ASN A 169 -2.42 26.18 -4.23
C ASN A 169 -3.49 26.21 -5.33
N LYS A 170 -3.46 27.24 -6.16
CA LYS A 170 -4.42 27.40 -7.26
C LYS A 170 -3.80 26.90 -8.56
N TYR A 171 -4.55 26.10 -9.30
CA TYR A 171 -4.13 25.57 -10.60
C TYR A 171 -5.28 25.66 -11.63
N LYS A 172 -4.98 25.47 -12.92
CA LYS A 172 -5.98 25.55 -14.00
C LYS A 172 -6.33 24.18 -14.55
N SER A 173 -5.34 23.35 -14.86
CA SER A 173 -5.53 22.02 -15.44
C SER A 173 -4.91 20.89 -14.60
N PRO A 174 -5.30 19.61 -14.81
CA PRO A 174 -4.67 18.48 -14.13
C PRO A 174 -3.15 18.37 -14.38
N ALA A 175 -2.68 18.80 -15.56
CA ALA A 175 -1.26 18.85 -15.87
C ALA A 175 -0.51 19.91 -15.03
N ASP A 176 -1.12 21.09 -14.85
CA ASP A 176 -0.58 22.13 -13.96
C ASP A 176 -0.53 21.63 -12.51
N PHE A 177 -1.59 20.95 -12.06
CA PHE A 177 -1.67 20.33 -10.75
C PHE A 177 -0.52 19.35 -10.54
N LYS A 178 -0.31 18.39 -11.46
CA LYS A 178 0.74 17.38 -11.34
C LYS A 178 2.11 18.01 -11.15
N LYS A 179 2.47 18.96 -12.02
CA LYS A 179 3.77 19.66 -11.97
C LYS A 179 3.95 20.44 -10.66
N GLN A 180 2.89 21.11 -10.19
CA GLN A 180 2.93 21.85 -8.94
C GLN A 180 3.06 20.90 -7.73
N PHE A 181 2.27 19.82 -7.72
CA PHE A 181 2.28 18.81 -6.67
C PHE A 181 3.64 18.12 -6.53
N GLU A 182 4.34 17.82 -7.64
CA GLU A 182 5.72 17.29 -7.61
C GLU A 182 6.65 18.20 -6.80
N THR A 183 6.59 19.52 -7.06
CA THR A 183 7.45 20.51 -6.40
C THR A 183 7.09 20.67 -4.91
N ASP A 184 5.78 20.78 -4.63
CA ASP A 184 5.27 20.95 -3.28
C ASP A 184 5.55 19.73 -2.40
N LEU A 185 5.38 18.53 -2.95
CA LEU A 185 5.64 17.27 -2.26
C LEU A 185 7.13 17.12 -1.94
N GLU A 186 8.02 17.37 -2.91
CA GLU A 186 9.47 17.34 -2.69
C GLU A 186 9.88 18.31 -1.56
N SER A 187 9.39 19.56 -1.60
CA SER A 187 9.66 20.54 -0.54
C SER A 187 9.12 20.10 0.83
N THR A 188 7.93 19.51 0.86
CA THR A 188 7.29 19.04 2.11
C THR A 188 8.06 17.89 2.72
N VAL A 189 8.51 16.95 1.88
CA VAL A 189 9.29 15.79 2.30
C VAL A 189 10.63 16.21 2.89
N LEU A 190 11.32 17.17 2.26
CA LEU A 190 12.56 17.73 2.81
C LEU A 190 12.34 18.36 4.18
N LYS A 191 11.28 19.17 4.37
CA LYS A 191 10.94 19.75 5.68
C LYS A 191 10.63 18.69 6.74
N LEU A 192 9.95 17.62 6.35
CA LEU A 192 9.62 16.52 7.25
C LEU A 192 10.88 15.75 7.69
N LEU A 193 11.82 15.51 6.77
CA LEU A 193 13.12 14.93 7.08
C LEU A 193 13.94 15.80 8.01
N GLU A 194 14.01 17.11 7.73
CA GLU A 194 14.69 18.08 8.60
C GLU A 194 14.08 18.09 10.01
N ARG A 195 12.75 18.08 10.10
CA ARG A 195 12.03 18.00 11.38
C ARG A 195 12.35 16.74 12.16
N GLN A 196 12.45 15.58 11.50
CA GLN A 196 12.84 14.33 12.15
C GLN A 196 14.30 14.34 12.59
N ALA A 197 15.20 14.90 11.78
CA ALA A 197 16.61 15.06 12.14
C ALA A 197 16.83 16.07 13.28
N ALA A 198 15.93 17.06 13.44
CA ALA A 198 15.98 18.06 14.50
C ALA A 198 15.36 17.62 15.84
N GLN A 199 14.72 16.44 15.91
CA GLN A 199 14.27 15.86 17.19
C GLN A 199 15.49 15.22 17.90
N PRO A 200 15.90 15.73 19.09
CA PRO A 200 16.99 15.13 19.83
C PRO A 200 16.68 13.68 20.22
N LEU A 201 17.71 12.84 20.22
CA LEU A 201 17.77 11.50 20.85
C LEU A 201 17.48 11.59 22.37
N SER A 202 16.25 11.90 22.74
CA SER A 202 15.79 11.87 24.12
C SER A 202 14.35 11.36 24.14
N ILE A 203 14.24 10.03 24.19
CA ILE A 203 13.51 9.27 25.21
C ILE A 203 13.84 7.80 24.92
N LEU A 204 14.80 7.28 25.68
CA LEU A 204 14.81 5.88 26.04
C LEU A 204 13.51 5.62 26.81
N SER A 205 12.49 5.12 26.13
CA SER A 205 11.39 4.40 26.78
C SER A 205 11.55 2.91 26.44
N PRO A 206 12.01 2.08 27.39
CA PRO A 206 12.14 0.66 27.23
C PRO A 206 10.75 0.05 27.38
N ASN A 207 9.99 -0.05 26.29
CA ASN A 207 8.92 -1.03 26.12
C ASN A 207 8.26 -0.85 24.77
N LEU A 208 8.70 -1.65 23.80
CA LEU A 208 7.84 -2.34 22.84
C LEU A 208 8.66 -3.53 22.33
N ALA A 209 8.04 -4.70 22.45
CA ALA A 209 8.61 -6.02 22.22
C ALA A 209 9.29 -6.17 20.85
N PRO A 210 10.25 -7.11 20.72
CA PRO A 210 11.08 -7.25 19.54
C PRO A 210 10.37 -8.01 18.41
N GLU A 211 10.90 -7.81 17.20
CA GLU A 211 10.75 -8.67 16.02
C GLU A 211 9.63 -8.37 15.02
N THR A 212 9.89 -7.39 14.14
CA THR A 212 9.61 -7.59 12.71
C THR A 212 10.89 -7.33 11.94
N GLN A 213 11.54 -8.41 11.49
CA GLN A 213 12.74 -8.35 10.65
C GLN A 213 12.43 -7.56 9.37
N ILE A 214 13.13 -6.44 9.18
CA ILE A 214 13.16 -5.72 7.91
C ILE A 214 13.87 -6.64 6.91
N ILE A 215 13.11 -7.18 5.96
CA ILE A 215 13.69 -7.90 4.83
C ILE A 215 14.35 -6.83 3.96
N ALA A 216 15.67 -6.69 4.12
CA ALA A 216 16.49 -5.95 3.17
C ALA A 216 16.28 -6.59 1.79
N THR A 217 15.56 -5.90 0.91
CA THR A 217 15.40 -6.36 -0.47
C THR A 217 16.77 -6.37 -1.11
N LYS A 218 17.30 -7.58 -1.29
CA LYS A 218 18.57 -7.85 -1.94
C LYS A 218 18.62 -7.07 -3.26
N LYS A 219 19.58 -6.13 -3.38
CA LYS A 219 19.86 -5.39 -4.62
C LYS A 219 20.02 -6.39 -5.76
N TRP A 220 19.21 -6.28 -6.81
CA TRP A 220 19.29 -7.17 -7.97
C TRP A 220 20.47 -6.73 -8.85
N GLU A 221 21.47 -7.60 -8.97
CA GLU A 221 22.72 -7.31 -9.71
C GLU A 221 22.74 -7.91 -11.13
N GLY A 222 21.58 -8.26 -11.70
CA GLY A 222 21.47 -8.89 -13.03
C GLY A 222 20.56 -8.16 -14.02
N SER A 223 20.43 -8.69 -15.23
CA SER A 223 19.40 -8.22 -16.18
C SER A 223 18.00 -8.45 -15.60
N PRO A 224 17.08 -7.46 -15.67
CA PRO A 224 15.69 -7.63 -15.24
C PRO A 224 14.88 -8.52 -16.20
N PHE A 225 15.45 -8.87 -17.35
CA PHE A 225 14.80 -9.71 -18.36
C PHE A 225 15.39 -11.12 -18.32
N PRO A 226 14.70 -12.09 -17.69
CA PRO A 226 15.22 -13.45 -17.56
C PRO A 226 15.15 -14.27 -18.87
N GLY A 227 14.54 -13.73 -19.93
CA GLY A 227 14.31 -14.44 -21.20
C GLY A 227 13.12 -15.40 -21.10
N LEU A 228 13.23 -16.60 -21.67
CA LEU A 228 12.16 -17.62 -21.70
C LEU A 228 12.01 -18.42 -20.39
N ARG A 229 12.93 -18.26 -19.44
CA ARG A 229 12.84 -18.96 -18.14
C ARG A 229 11.76 -18.29 -17.28
N SER A 230 11.08 -19.07 -16.45
CA SER A 230 10.20 -18.52 -15.42
C SER A 230 11.00 -17.73 -14.36
N PHE A 231 10.37 -16.71 -13.78
CA PHE A 231 10.92 -15.97 -12.65
C PHE A 231 10.95 -16.86 -11.42
N LYS A 232 12.04 -16.77 -10.65
CA LYS A 232 12.27 -17.53 -9.42
C LYS A 232 11.99 -16.67 -8.20
N ARG A 233 11.93 -17.29 -7.02
CA ARG A 233 11.83 -16.62 -5.71
C ARG A 233 12.85 -15.48 -5.53
N THR A 234 14.07 -15.65 -6.00
CA THR A 234 15.13 -14.63 -5.96
C THR A 234 14.89 -13.43 -6.86
N ASP A 235 14.03 -13.59 -7.86
CA ASP A 235 13.73 -12.58 -8.88
C ASP A 235 12.53 -11.72 -8.48
N ALA A 236 11.96 -11.93 -7.28
CA ALA A 236 10.88 -11.12 -6.73
C ALA A 236 11.11 -9.60 -6.85
N PRO A 237 12.34 -9.06 -6.63
CA PRO A 237 12.59 -7.63 -6.78
C PRO A 237 12.38 -7.08 -8.19
N ILE A 238 12.37 -7.95 -9.21
CA ILE A 238 12.20 -7.60 -10.64
C ILE A 238 10.94 -8.22 -11.24
N PHE A 239 10.06 -8.81 -10.42
CA PHE A 239 8.80 -9.39 -10.87
C PHE A 239 7.67 -8.39 -10.61
N PHE A 240 7.14 -7.78 -11.67
CA PHE A 240 6.14 -6.72 -11.62
C PHE A 240 5.02 -6.93 -12.64
N GLY A 241 3.86 -6.28 -12.43
CA GLY A 241 2.69 -6.32 -13.33
C GLY A 241 1.78 -7.54 -13.15
N ARG A 242 1.96 -8.29 -12.05
CA ARG A 242 1.18 -9.50 -11.68
C ARG A 242 0.80 -9.48 -10.19
N GLU A 243 0.76 -8.30 -9.59
CA GLU A 243 0.50 -8.09 -8.17
C GLU A 243 -0.93 -8.49 -7.82
N ALA A 244 -1.90 -8.19 -8.69
CA ALA A 244 -3.30 -8.54 -8.48
C ALA A 244 -3.51 -10.07 -8.44
N GLU A 245 -2.91 -10.82 -9.37
CA GLU A 245 -2.97 -12.27 -9.37
C GLU A 245 -2.22 -12.88 -8.19
N THR A 246 -1.15 -12.22 -7.73
CA THR A 246 -0.38 -12.64 -6.55
C THR A 246 -1.22 -12.47 -5.28
N ASP A 247 -1.86 -11.32 -5.09
CA ASP A 247 -2.70 -11.05 -3.93
C ASP A 247 -3.96 -11.95 -3.93
N ALA A 248 -4.56 -12.20 -5.09
CA ALA A 248 -5.66 -13.16 -5.22
C ALA A 248 -5.23 -14.59 -4.85
N LEU A 249 -4.01 -14.97 -5.23
CA LEU A 249 -3.44 -16.27 -4.89
C LEU A 249 -3.14 -16.40 -3.39
N VAL A 250 -2.64 -15.34 -2.74
CA VAL A 250 -2.47 -15.29 -1.27
C VAL A 250 -3.80 -15.51 -0.55
N ARG A 251 -4.87 -14.81 -0.95
CA ARG A 251 -6.21 -14.99 -0.36
C ARG A 251 -6.72 -16.43 -0.50
N LYS A 252 -6.55 -17.03 -1.68
CA LYS A 252 -6.96 -18.42 -1.93
C LYS A 252 -6.21 -19.43 -1.07
N VAL A 253 -4.94 -19.16 -0.73
CA VAL A 253 -4.15 -20.01 0.17
C VAL A 253 -4.66 -19.94 1.62
N VAL A 254 -5.24 -18.80 2.04
CA VAL A 254 -5.90 -18.66 3.35
C VAL A 254 -7.22 -19.45 3.37
N GLU A 255 -8.01 -19.35 2.30
CA GLU A 255 -9.34 -19.97 2.21
C GLU A 255 -9.30 -21.48 2.03
N SER A 256 -8.22 -22.02 1.44
CA SER A 256 -8.13 -23.44 1.07
C SER A 256 -6.73 -24.01 1.26
N ARG A 257 -6.67 -25.23 1.79
CA ARG A 257 -5.44 -26.04 1.89
C ARG A 257 -4.94 -26.56 0.54
N PHE A 258 -5.71 -26.36 -0.53
CA PHE A 258 -5.35 -26.71 -1.90
C PHE A 258 -5.78 -25.62 -2.88
N VAL A 259 -4.83 -25.15 -3.69
CA VAL A 259 -5.08 -24.12 -4.71
C VAL A 259 -4.47 -24.56 -6.04
N ALA A 260 -5.28 -24.62 -7.09
CA ALA A 260 -4.84 -24.89 -8.45
C ALA A 260 -4.65 -23.59 -9.24
N VAL A 261 -3.46 -23.39 -9.81
CA VAL A 261 -3.16 -22.26 -10.71
C VAL A 261 -3.17 -22.77 -12.15
N VAL A 262 -4.21 -22.42 -12.91
CA VAL A 262 -4.45 -22.89 -14.29
C VAL A 262 -4.32 -21.74 -15.30
N GLY A 263 -3.99 -22.08 -16.55
CA GLY A 263 -3.79 -21.10 -17.63
C GLY A 263 -2.91 -21.64 -18.76
N ALA A 264 -2.92 -20.95 -19.91
CA ALA A 264 -2.19 -21.36 -21.11
C ALA A 264 -0.68 -21.60 -20.85
N SER A 265 -0.05 -22.47 -21.65
CA SER A 265 1.41 -22.66 -21.57
C SER A 265 2.13 -21.33 -21.79
N GLY A 266 3.19 -21.06 -21.03
CA GLY A 266 3.92 -19.78 -21.12
C GLY A 266 3.22 -18.56 -20.49
N SER A 267 2.00 -18.68 -19.95
CA SER A 267 1.26 -17.55 -19.35
C SER A 267 1.86 -17.02 -18.03
N GLY A 268 2.99 -17.55 -17.57
CA GLY A 268 3.68 -17.09 -16.36
C GLY A 268 3.23 -17.72 -15.04
N LYS A 269 2.48 -18.84 -15.05
CA LYS A 269 1.98 -19.51 -13.82
C LYS A 269 3.09 -19.82 -12.80
N SER A 270 4.19 -20.42 -13.26
CA SER A 270 5.33 -20.77 -12.40
C SER A 270 6.04 -19.52 -11.88
N SER A 271 6.06 -18.44 -12.66
CA SER A 271 6.58 -17.13 -12.22
C SER A 271 5.68 -16.49 -11.17
N LEU A 272 4.36 -16.58 -11.34
CA LEU A 272 3.38 -16.06 -10.39
C LEU A 272 3.51 -16.74 -9.02
N VAL A 273 3.65 -18.06 -8.99
CA VAL A 273 3.90 -18.80 -7.75
C VAL A 273 5.30 -18.47 -7.21
N GLY A 274 6.32 -18.60 -8.05
CA GLY A 274 7.72 -18.54 -7.63
C GLY A 274 8.18 -17.15 -7.18
N ALA A 275 7.87 -16.11 -7.95
CA ALA A 275 8.34 -14.74 -7.72
C ALA A 275 7.25 -13.80 -7.19
N GLY A 276 5.98 -14.19 -7.28
CA GLY A 276 4.86 -13.48 -6.67
C GLY A 276 4.52 -14.03 -5.29
N LEU A 277 3.96 -15.25 -5.23
CA LEU A 277 3.40 -15.83 -4.02
C LEU A 277 4.44 -16.14 -2.94
N LEU A 278 5.47 -16.94 -3.25
CA LEU A 278 6.42 -17.42 -2.23
C LEU A 278 7.11 -16.27 -1.48
N PRO A 279 7.63 -15.22 -2.15
CA PRO A 279 8.23 -14.08 -1.47
C PRO A 279 7.28 -13.36 -0.52
N ARG A 280 5.98 -13.27 -0.87
CA ARG A 280 4.96 -12.68 0.00
C ARG A 280 4.71 -13.53 1.25
N LEU A 281 4.69 -14.85 1.11
CA LEU A 281 4.56 -15.74 2.27
C LEU A 281 5.76 -15.59 3.22
N GLU A 282 6.96 -15.45 2.68
CA GLU A 282 8.19 -15.22 3.48
C GLU A 282 8.18 -13.87 4.21
N THR A 283 7.54 -12.86 3.61
CA THR A 283 7.34 -11.55 4.24
C THR A 283 6.10 -11.52 5.14
N ASN A 284 5.60 -12.69 5.57
CA ASN A 284 4.47 -12.82 6.49
C ASN A 284 3.15 -12.23 5.95
N ALA A 285 2.89 -12.34 4.63
CA ALA A 285 1.62 -11.88 4.04
C ALA A 285 0.39 -12.62 4.59
N ILE A 286 0.58 -13.83 5.13
CA ILE A 286 -0.37 -14.51 6.00
C ILE A 286 0.28 -14.56 7.40
N PRO A 287 -0.43 -14.22 8.48
CA PRO A 287 0.15 -14.29 9.83
C PRO A 287 0.76 -15.68 10.13
N GLY A 288 2.06 -15.71 10.43
CA GLY A 288 2.83 -16.94 10.68
C GLY A 288 3.44 -17.58 9.43
N SER A 289 3.20 -17.04 8.23
CA SER A 289 3.71 -17.64 6.99
C SER A 289 5.21 -17.46 6.79
N LYS A 290 5.85 -16.52 7.49
CA LYS A 290 7.31 -16.36 7.47
C LYS A 290 8.04 -17.62 7.95
N ASP A 291 7.39 -18.39 8.83
CA ASP A 291 7.94 -19.60 9.44
C ASP A 291 7.55 -20.86 8.64
N TRP A 292 6.76 -20.72 7.56
CA TRP A 292 6.36 -21.84 6.73
C TRP A 292 7.55 -22.40 5.94
N ARG A 293 7.68 -23.72 5.95
CA ARG A 293 8.65 -24.43 5.11
C ARG A 293 8.03 -24.73 3.75
N VAL A 294 8.65 -24.24 2.69
CA VAL A 294 8.18 -24.40 1.32
C VAL A 294 8.87 -25.58 0.64
N VAL A 295 8.09 -26.59 0.24
CA VAL A 295 8.55 -27.66 -0.66
C VAL A 295 8.15 -27.32 -2.09
N GLN A 296 9.12 -27.27 -3.00
CA GLN A 296 8.87 -27.10 -4.43
C GLN A 296 9.42 -28.30 -5.21
N PHE A 297 8.55 -28.96 -5.99
CA PHE A 297 8.92 -30.08 -6.84
C PHE A 297 8.05 -30.13 -8.10
N THR A 298 8.51 -30.86 -9.11
CA THR A 298 7.75 -31.17 -10.32
C THR A 298 7.51 -32.68 -10.35
N PRO A 299 6.26 -33.18 -10.36
CA PRO A 299 5.96 -34.60 -10.19
C PRO A 299 6.67 -35.54 -11.17
N GLY A 300 6.86 -35.14 -12.44
CA GLY A 300 7.55 -35.98 -13.43
C GLY A 300 6.86 -37.34 -13.65
N LYS A 301 7.65 -38.37 -13.97
CA LYS A 301 7.16 -39.75 -14.14
C LYS A 301 6.97 -40.49 -12.81
N GLU A 302 7.78 -40.15 -11.82
CA GLU A 302 7.79 -40.75 -10.48
C GLU A 302 7.43 -39.67 -9.44
N PRO A 303 6.13 -39.39 -9.21
CA PRO A 303 5.68 -38.23 -8.42
C PRO A 303 6.06 -38.30 -6.94
N PHE A 304 6.10 -39.50 -6.36
CA PHE A 304 6.47 -39.69 -4.96
C PHE A 304 7.97 -39.58 -4.73
N ASP A 305 8.78 -39.99 -5.71
CA ASP A 305 10.23 -39.78 -5.70
C ASP A 305 10.56 -38.29 -5.73
N ALA A 306 9.90 -37.54 -6.63
CA ALA A 306 10.09 -36.09 -6.74
C ALA A 306 9.61 -35.35 -5.48
N LEU A 307 8.53 -35.82 -4.84
CA LEU A 307 8.07 -35.32 -3.56
C LEU A 307 9.11 -35.57 -2.45
N PHE A 308 9.64 -36.79 -2.35
CA PHE A 308 10.69 -37.11 -1.37
C PHE A 308 11.91 -36.21 -1.55
N ASP A 309 12.41 -36.07 -2.79
CA ASP A 309 13.58 -35.23 -3.07
C ASP A 309 13.32 -33.76 -2.71
N GLY A 310 12.11 -33.26 -3.00
CA GLY A 310 11.69 -31.91 -2.63
C GLY A 310 11.65 -31.68 -1.12
N ILE A 311 11.08 -32.64 -0.37
CA ILE A 311 11.02 -32.59 1.09
C ILE A 311 12.43 -32.69 1.67
N ASN A 312 13.23 -33.69 1.27
CA ASN A 312 14.57 -33.90 1.79
C ASN A 312 15.46 -32.67 1.56
N LYS A 313 15.36 -32.02 0.39
CA LYS A 313 16.06 -30.76 0.12
C LYS A 313 15.67 -29.62 1.07
N SER A 314 14.44 -29.62 1.57
CA SER A 314 13.86 -28.52 2.36
C SER A 314 13.81 -28.79 3.87
N PHE A 315 13.91 -30.06 4.29
CA PHE A 315 13.69 -30.57 5.66
C PHE A 315 14.77 -31.57 6.15
N ALA A 316 15.89 -31.75 5.45
CA ALA A 316 16.83 -32.81 5.78
C ALA A 316 17.35 -32.81 7.23
N PRO A 317 17.56 -34.00 7.83
CA PRO A 317 17.28 -35.34 7.26
C PRO A 317 15.89 -35.88 7.60
N LEU A 318 15.23 -36.50 6.61
CA LEU A 318 14.02 -37.30 6.86
C LEU A 318 14.37 -38.60 7.61
N PRO A 319 13.49 -39.09 8.50
CA PRO A 319 13.75 -40.29 9.30
C PRO A 319 13.73 -41.60 8.50
N LYS A 320 13.35 -41.57 7.22
CA LYS A 320 13.25 -42.75 6.33
C LYS A 320 14.05 -42.51 5.06
N ASP A 321 14.61 -43.59 4.52
CA ASP A 321 15.14 -43.58 3.16
C ASP A 321 14.02 -43.41 2.12
N LYS A 322 14.43 -43.08 0.90
CA LYS A 322 13.52 -42.76 -0.21
C LYS A 322 12.54 -43.90 -0.51
N GLN A 323 13.03 -45.14 -0.50
CA GLN A 323 12.22 -46.30 -0.87
C GLN A 323 11.15 -46.59 0.19
N ALA A 324 11.54 -46.59 1.46
CA ALA A 324 10.61 -46.76 2.58
C ALA A 324 9.56 -45.64 2.67
N PHE A 325 9.94 -44.40 2.36
CA PHE A 325 9.00 -43.27 2.29
C PHE A 325 7.96 -43.45 1.17
N VAL A 326 8.42 -43.79 -0.04
CA VAL A 326 7.54 -43.94 -1.21
C VAL A 326 6.57 -45.10 -1.00
N GLU A 327 7.03 -46.24 -0.47
CA GLU A 327 6.16 -47.37 -0.15
C GLU A 327 5.06 -47.01 0.86
N GLU A 328 5.40 -46.25 1.89
CA GLU A 328 4.46 -45.85 2.94
C GLU A 328 3.41 -44.86 2.43
N ILE A 329 3.82 -43.81 1.71
CA ILE A 329 2.91 -42.80 1.16
C ILE A 329 2.01 -43.41 0.09
N THR A 330 2.53 -44.35 -0.71
CA THR A 330 1.73 -45.08 -1.71
C THR A 330 0.67 -45.95 -1.04
N ARG A 331 1.01 -46.60 0.09
CA ARG A 331 0.09 -47.45 0.84
C ARG A 331 -0.95 -46.64 1.63
N ASN A 332 -0.56 -45.53 2.21
CA ASN A 332 -1.44 -44.67 3.01
C ASN A 332 -1.01 -43.20 2.96
N PRO A 333 -1.55 -42.39 2.02
CA PRO A 333 -1.18 -40.99 1.87
C PRO A 333 -1.43 -40.12 3.12
N ALA A 334 -2.32 -40.54 4.03
CA ALA A 334 -2.61 -39.81 5.26
C ALA A 334 -1.44 -39.81 6.26
N THR A 335 -0.44 -40.69 6.10
CA THR A 335 0.76 -40.72 6.96
C THR A 335 1.70 -39.54 6.67
N LEU A 336 1.59 -38.88 5.51
CA LEU A 336 2.46 -37.77 5.13
C LEU A 336 2.52 -36.67 6.19
N GLY A 337 1.36 -36.26 6.72
CA GLY A 337 1.31 -35.22 7.75
C GLY A 337 2.04 -35.63 9.04
N LYS A 338 1.95 -36.90 9.44
CA LYS A 338 2.67 -37.42 10.61
C LYS A 338 4.19 -37.43 10.37
N LEU A 339 4.62 -37.92 9.21
CA LEU A 339 6.03 -37.96 8.83
C LEU A 339 6.65 -36.56 8.80
N LEU A 340 5.93 -35.57 8.26
CA LEU A 340 6.37 -34.18 8.22
C LEU A 340 6.41 -33.53 9.61
N ASN A 341 5.43 -33.80 10.48
CA ASN A 341 5.44 -33.29 11.85
C ASN A 341 6.61 -33.86 12.67
N THR A 342 6.87 -35.17 12.57
CA THR A 342 8.04 -35.78 13.24
C THR A 342 9.35 -35.18 12.73
N ALA A 343 9.47 -34.90 11.43
CA ALA A 343 10.66 -34.25 10.87
C ALA A 343 10.81 -32.80 11.35
N LEU A 344 9.72 -32.06 11.53
CA LEU A 344 9.71 -30.70 12.08
C LEU A 344 10.06 -30.65 13.57
N GLU A 345 9.67 -31.66 14.36
CA GLU A 345 10.01 -31.76 15.79
C GLU A 345 11.47 -32.17 16.03
N SER A 346 12.12 -32.77 15.03
CA SER A 346 13.49 -33.27 15.10
C SER A 346 14.54 -32.30 14.54
N ALA A 347 14.12 -31.15 14.00
CA ALA A 347 14.94 -30.13 13.34
C ALA A 347 14.91 -28.81 14.12
#